data_AF-A0A7V0S0X8-F1
#
_entry.id   AF-A0A7V0S0X8-F1
#
_cell.length_a   1.000
_cell.length_b   1.000
_cell.length_c   1.000
_cell.angle_alpha   90.00
_cell.angle_beta   90.00
_cell.angle_gamma   90.00
#
_symmetry.space_group_name_H-M   'P 1'
#
loop_
_entity.id
_entity.type
_entity.pdbx_description
1 polymer ?
#
loop_
_entity_poly.entity_id
_entity_poly.type
_entity_poly.pdbx_seq_one_letter_code
_entity_poly.pdbx_strand_id
1 'polypeptide(L)' 'MLLHQLLKGKSIVLASQSPRRHQLLRELGLPFEVRVNGEANESYPSSLKAEQIPVY' A
#
# COMPACT_ATOMS: atom_id res chain seq x y z
N MET A 1 10.80 -11.41 13.66
CA MET A 1 9.89 -12.27 12.86
C MET A 1 9.99 -11.88 11.40
N LEU A 2 9.86 -12.83 10.46
CA LEU A 2 9.89 -12.55 9.02
C LEU A 2 8.48 -12.15 8.52
N LEU A 3 8.43 -11.25 7.52
CA LEU A 3 7.17 -10.74 6.96
C LEU A 3 6.25 -11.87 6.48
N HIS A 4 6.79 -12.87 5.80
CA HIS A 4 6.04 -14.05 5.31
C HIS A 4 5.32 -14.80 6.43
N GLN A 5 5.87 -14.81 7.66
CA GLN A 5 5.25 -15.45 8.81
C GLN A 5 4.08 -14.60 9.35
N LEU A 6 4.21 -13.28 9.33
CA LEU A 6 3.16 -12.35 9.77
C LEU A 6 1.97 -12.31 8.79
N LEU A 7 2.22 -12.64 7.53
CA LEU A 7 1.22 -12.64 6.45
C LEU A 7 0.63 -14.02 6.15
N LYS A 8 1.07 -15.06 6.86
CA LYS A 8 0.59 -16.43 6.67
C LYS A 8 -0.94 -16.48 6.85
N GLY A 9 -1.64 -17.01 5.84
CA GLY A 9 -3.10 -17.16 5.84
C GLY A 9 -3.89 -15.88 5.51
N LYS A 10 -3.22 -14.79 5.13
CA LYS A 10 -3.89 -13.55 4.71
C LYS A 10 -3.89 -13.42 3.20
N SER A 11 -5.01 -12.93 2.65
CA SER A 11 -5.07 -12.48 1.26
C SER A 11 -4.56 -11.04 1.17
N ILE A 12 -3.56 -10.81 0.33
CA ILE A 12 -2.95 -9.50 0.14
C ILE A 12 -3.57 -8.83 -1.08
N VAL A 13 -4.06 -7.61 -0.91
CA VAL A 13 -4.61 -6.77 -1.99
C VAL A 13 -3.75 -5.54 -2.16
N LEU A 14 -3.22 -5.33 -3.36
CA LEU A 14 -2.55 -4.10 -3.75
C LEU A 14 -3.57 -3.13 -4.35
N ALA A 15 -4.03 -2.19 -3.52
CA ALA A 15 -4.91 -1.11 -3.92
C ALA A 15 -4.17 0.08 -4.52
N SER A 16 -3.26 -0.18 -5.47
CA SER A 16 -2.47 0.86 -6.13
C SER A 16 -2.27 0.57 -7.61
N GLN A 17 -2.38 1.61 -8.43
CA GLN A 17 -2.05 1.56 -9.87
C GLN A 17 -0.55 1.75 -10.15
N SER A 18 0.28 2.00 -9.13
CA SER A 18 1.70 2.30 -9.33
C SER A 18 2.49 1.07 -9.82
N PRO A 19 3.07 1.08 -11.03
CA PRO A 19 3.87 -0.05 -11.52
C PRO A 19 5.06 -0.39 -10.62
N ARG A 20 5.65 0.63 -9.99
CA ARG A 20 6.75 0.45 -9.04
C ARG A 20 6.32 -0.35 -7.80
N ARG A 21 5.13 -0.12 -7.27
CA ARG A 21 4.62 -0.89 -6.11
C ARG A 21 4.31 -2.34 -6.49
N HIS A 22 3.87 -2.58 -7.72
CA HIS A 22 3.65 -3.94 -8.23
C HIS A 22 4.96 -4.70 -8.31
N GLN A 23 5.99 -4.07 -8.87
CA GLN A 23 7.32 -4.67 -8.99
C GLN A 23 7.89 -5.04 -7.61
N LEU A 24 7.86 -4.11 -6.64
CA LEU A 24 8.38 -4.35 -5.29
C LEU A 24 7.70 -5.54 -4.60
N LEU A 25 6.36 -5.63 -4.66
CA LEU A 25 5.63 -6.73 -4.05
C LEU A 25 5.90 -8.08 -4.74
N ARG A 26 6.14 -8.07 -6.06
CA ARG A 26 6.56 -9.28 -6.81
C ARG A 26 7.97 -9.72 -6.42
N GLU A 27 8.91 -8.79 -6.30
CA GLU A 27 10.29 -9.07 -5.90
C GLU A 27 10.38 -9.61 -4.46
N LEU A 28 9.44 -9.23 -3.59
CA LEU A 28 9.29 -9.81 -2.26
C LEU A 28 8.74 -11.25 -2.28
N GLY A 29 8.35 -11.79 -3.43
CA GLY A 29 7.82 -13.15 -3.57
C GLY A 29 6.46 -13.37 -2.89
N LEU A 30 5.72 -12.29 -2.63
CA LEU A 30 4.43 -12.36 -1.96
C LEU A 30 3.31 -12.63 -2.97
N PRO A 31 2.38 -13.56 -2.70
CA PRO A 31 1.16 -13.68 -3.49
C PRO A 31 0.21 -12.53 -3.15
N PHE A 32 -0.22 -11.77 -4.15
CA PHE A 32 -1.18 -10.68 -3.99
C PHE A 32 -2.03 -10.49 -5.24
N GLU A 33 -3.18 -9.85 -5.07
CA GLU A 33 -4.04 -9.40 -6.17
C GLU A 33 -4.02 -7.88 -6.28
N VAL A 34 -4.18 -7.34 -7.48
CA VAL A 34 -4.32 -5.90 -7.68
C VAL A 34 -5.81 -5.59 -7.81
N ARG A 35 -6.34 -4.75 -6.90
CA ARG A 35 -7.72 -4.25 -6.97
C ARG A 35 -7.72 -2.76 -6.72
N VAL A 36 -8.09 -1.99 -7.73
CA VAL A 36 -8.08 -0.52 -7.65
C VAL A 36 -9.53 -0.05 -7.52
N ASN A 37 -9.85 0.60 -6.40
CA ASN A 37 -11.18 1.14 -6.16
C ASN A 37 -11.22 2.61 -6.61
N GLY A 38 -11.35 2.84 -7.92
CA GLY A 38 -11.56 4.17 -8.50
C GLY A 38 -10.46 5.20 -8.21
N GLU A 39 -10.81 6.48 -8.39
CA GLU A 39 -9.99 7.61 -7.92
C GLU A 39 -10.18 7.75 -6.41
N ALA A 40 -9.09 7.61 -5.65
CA ALA A 40 -9.11 7.95 -4.24
C ALA A 40 -9.35 9.46 -4.12
N ASN A 41 -10.35 9.86 -3.34
CA ASN A 41 -10.55 11.26 -3.01
C ASN A 41 -9.43 11.72 -2.05
N GLU A 42 -8.30 12.13 -2.63
CA GLU A 42 -7.12 12.66 -1.93
C GLU A 42 -7.34 14.12 -1.50
N SER A 43 -8.48 14.39 -0.85
CA SER A 43 -8.78 15.68 -0.23
C SER A 43 -8.10 15.76 1.13
N TYR A 44 -7.12 16.65 1.24
CA TYR A 44 -6.48 17.00 2.51
C TYR A 44 -6.80 18.44 2.88
N PRO A 45 -6.89 18.79 4.18
CA PRO A 45 -7.07 20.17 4.59
C PRO A 45 -5.93 21.04 4.04
N SER A 46 -6.24 22.21 3.50
CA SER A 46 -5.22 23.18 3.06
C SER A 46 -4.33 23.67 4.20
N SER A 47 -4.79 23.53 5.45
CA SER A 47 -4.04 23.81 6.66
C SER A 47 -3.13 22.67 7.14
N LEU A 48 -3.14 21.51 6.47
CA LEU A 48 -2.29 20.38 6.82
C LEU A 48 -0.84 20.71 6.51
N LYS A 49 -0.01 20.84 7.55
CA LYS A 49 1.42 21.12 7.37
C LYS A 49 2.18 19.83 7.04
N ALA A 50 3.27 19.96 6.28
CA ALA A 50 4.08 18.82 5.86
C ALA A 50 4.62 18.00 7.04
N GLU A 51 4.94 18.66 8.15
CA GLU A 51 5.42 18.01 9.39
C GLU A 51 4.34 17.16 10.06
N GLN A 52 3.07 17.34 9.68
CA GLN A 52 1.92 16.57 10.18
C GLN A 52 1.57 15.37 9.29
N ILE A 53 2.28 15.16 8.18
CA ILE A 53 2.03 14.03 7.27
C ILE A 53 2.58 12.70 7.86
N PRO A 54 3.75 12.66 8.54
CA PRO A 54 4.30 11.44 9.11
C PRO A 54 4.36 11.49 10.64
N VAL A 55 3.22 11.71 11.32
CA VAL A 55 3.26 11.79 12.81
C VAL A 55 3.38 10.41 13.47
N TYR A 56 3.13 9.30 12.74
CA TYR A 56 3.24 7.93 13.23
C TYR A 56 3.61 6.95 12.12
#